data_AF-A0A1T4R397-F1
#
_entry.id   AF-A0A1T4R397-F1
#
_cell.length_a   1.000
_cell.length_b   1.000
_cell.length_c   1.000
_cell.angle_alpha   90.00
_cell.angle_beta   90.00
_cell.angle_gamma   90.00
#
_symmetry.space_group_name_H-M   'P 1'
#
loop_
_entity.id
_entity.type
_entity.pdbx_description
1 polymer ?
#
loop_
_entity_poly.entity_id
_entity_poly.type
_entity_poly.pdbx_seq_one_letter_code
_entity_poly.pdbx_strand_id
1 'polypeptide(L)'
;MPYFVCGAPESVQVTARVRSPVVSSSTMTRTGYGAAMSDHEENAQAGELLDERARSRPGDRRPALRTCAWCGKELSPSRAGQQRFCGEVCLRRDHERRLVVEQRRERGGPERGEREIVTEIITETRTRIIQVPPSPPPAPPPPRIVEVPVMATPTRAEEITDFIEAAAESVRNGTIRPGDHRRILTSITRLLAALEDAHPGGRDALWGRR
;
A
#
# COMPACT_ATOMS: atom_id res chain seq x y z
N MET A 1 -28.98 40.02 -35.98
CA MET A 1 -28.83 39.39 -34.64
C MET A 1 -28.88 37.88 -34.83
N PRO A 2 -27.76 37.15 -34.70
CA PRO A 2 -27.78 35.70 -34.79
C PRO A 2 -28.02 35.08 -33.41
N TYR A 3 -28.92 34.10 -33.36
CA TYR A 3 -29.25 33.31 -32.17
C TYR A 3 -28.25 32.16 -32.04
N PHE A 4 -27.54 32.09 -30.91
CA PHE A 4 -26.69 30.95 -30.56
C PHE A 4 -27.57 29.81 -30.03
N VAL A 5 -27.50 28.66 -30.69
CA VAL A 5 -28.14 27.42 -30.27
C VAL A 5 -27.15 26.66 -29.38
N CYS A 6 -27.45 26.54 -28.09
CA CYS A 6 -26.70 25.70 -27.16
C CYS A 6 -26.97 24.22 -27.46
N GLY A 7 -25.97 23.52 -28.00
CA GLY A 7 -25.98 22.06 -28.13
C GLY A 7 -25.82 21.38 -26.78
N ALA A 8 -26.60 20.33 -26.54
CA ALA A 8 -26.53 19.50 -25.34
C ALA A 8 -25.21 18.70 -25.27
N PRO A 9 -24.64 18.46 -24.07
CA PRO A 9 -23.40 17.71 -23.94
C PRO A 9 -23.60 16.22 -24.23
N GLU A 10 -22.80 15.69 -25.14
CA GLU A 10 -22.70 14.27 -25.45
C GLU A 10 -22.15 13.50 -24.24
N SER A 11 -22.85 12.42 -23.85
CA SER A 11 -22.42 11.53 -22.78
C SER A 11 -21.35 10.56 -23.29
N VAL A 12 -20.12 10.71 -22.78
CA VAL A 12 -19.00 9.81 -23.11
C VAL A 12 -18.99 8.62 -22.16
N GLN A 13 -19.19 7.41 -22.70
CA GLN A 13 -19.04 6.16 -21.95
C GLN A 13 -17.60 5.66 -22.00
N VAL A 14 -16.98 5.45 -20.83
CA VAL A 14 -15.62 4.90 -20.71
C VAL A 14 -15.69 3.49 -20.15
N THR A 15 -15.36 2.49 -20.96
CA THR A 15 -15.25 1.08 -20.53
C THR A 15 -13.81 0.74 -20.14
N ALA A 16 -13.56 0.48 -18.85
CA ALA A 16 -12.26 -0.01 -18.38
C ALA A 16 -12.23 -1.55 -18.36
N ARG A 17 -11.24 -2.15 -19.04
CA ARG A 17 -10.96 -3.60 -18.97
C ARG A 17 -9.96 -3.88 -17.84
N VAL A 18 -10.37 -4.67 -16.86
CA VAL A 18 -9.51 -5.18 -15.78
C VAL A 18 -8.83 -6.48 -16.26
N ARG A 19 -7.50 -6.51 -16.29
CA ARG A 19 -6.70 -7.73 -16.53
C ARG A 19 -6.26 -8.33 -15.20
N SER A 20 -6.63 -9.59 -14.96
CA SER A 20 -6.22 -10.36 -13.80
C SER A 20 -4.79 -10.89 -13.94
N PRO A 21 -3.95 -10.86 -12.89
CA PRO A 21 -2.62 -11.46 -12.92
C PRO A 21 -2.64 -12.98 -12.66
N VAL A 22 -1.78 -13.69 -13.39
CA VAL A 22 -1.51 -15.13 -13.27
C VAL A 22 -0.59 -15.38 -12.08
N VAL A 23 -0.95 -16.34 -11.23
CA VAL A 23 -0.16 -16.75 -10.05
C VAL A 23 0.62 -18.02 -10.39
N SER A 24 1.95 -17.96 -10.32
CA SER A 24 2.83 -19.12 -10.42
C SER A 24 3.29 -19.57 -9.04
N SER A 25 3.06 -20.84 -8.73
CA SER A 25 3.47 -21.52 -7.51
C SER A 25 4.91 -22.01 -7.62
N SER A 26 5.72 -21.80 -6.59
CA SER A 26 7.05 -22.41 -6.46
C SER A 26 7.17 -23.10 -5.10
N THR A 27 7.47 -24.39 -5.15
CA THR A 27 7.77 -25.30 -4.04
C THR A 27 9.15 -25.01 -3.47
N MET A 28 9.25 -24.88 -2.14
CA MET A 28 10.53 -24.87 -1.42
C MET A 28 10.71 -26.16 -0.62
N THR A 29 11.85 -26.81 -0.86
CA THR A 29 12.40 -27.96 -0.14
C THR A 29 12.94 -27.56 1.23
N ARG A 30 12.61 -28.36 2.24
CA ARG A 30 12.96 -28.22 3.65
C ARG A 30 14.24 -29.00 3.93
N THR A 31 15.35 -28.29 4.21
CA THR A 31 16.59 -28.91 4.68
C THR A 31 16.66 -28.81 6.19
N GLY A 32 16.66 -29.96 6.86
CA GLY A 32 16.88 -30.05 8.31
C GLY A 32 18.38 -30.10 8.62
N TYR A 33 18.75 -29.47 9.74
CA TYR A 33 19.98 -29.76 10.46
C TYR A 33 19.67 -29.76 11.94
N GLY A 34 19.84 -30.94 12.55
CA GLY A 34 19.99 -31.09 13.99
C GLY A 34 21.48 -31.02 14.34
N ALA A 35 21.77 -30.49 15.52
CA ALA A 35 23.01 -30.77 16.24
C ALA A 35 22.69 -30.73 17.73
N ALA A 36 22.98 -31.84 18.39
CA ALA A 36 22.91 -32.06 19.82
C ALA A 36 24.29 -31.83 20.46
N MET A 37 24.31 -31.91 21.80
CA MET A 37 25.47 -32.06 22.70
C MET A 37 26.21 -30.74 23.01
N SER A 38 26.76 -30.47 24.20
CA SER A 38 26.72 -31.01 25.57
C SER A 38 27.67 -30.12 26.39
N ASP A 39 27.41 -29.98 27.68
CA ASP A 39 28.37 -29.85 28.80
C ASP A 39 29.59 -28.93 28.65
N HIS A 40 29.60 -27.82 29.40
CA HIS A 40 30.81 -27.26 30.03
C HIS A 40 30.42 -26.29 31.17
N GLU A 41 30.00 -26.85 32.30
CA GLU A 41 30.15 -26.21 33.61
C GLU A 41 31.57 -26.47 34.10
N GLU A 42 32.48 -25.50 33.98
CA GLU A 42 33.67 -25.27 34.83
C GLU A 42 34.63 -24.30 34.14
N ASN A 43 34.42 -22.99 34.35
CA ASN A 43 35.51 -21.98 34.33
C ASN A 43 35.03 -20.59 34.77
N ALA A 44 34.37 -20.51 35.94
CA ALA A 44 33.73 -19.29 36.41
C ALA A 44 34.68 -18.26 37.10
N GLN A 45 35.98 -18.53 37.28
CA GLN A 45 36.80 -17.68 38.18
C GLN A 45 38.19 -17.26 37.67
N ALA A 46 38.57 -17.55 36.42
CA ALA A 46 39.86 -17.10 35.85
C ALA A 46 39.74 -15.96 34.81
N GLY A 47 38.52 -15.48 34.52
CA GLY A 47 38.26 -14.49 33.47
C GLY A 47 38.27 -13.01 33.89
N GLU A 48 38.20 -12.70 35.18
CA GLU A 48 37.91 -11.33 35.63
C GLU A 48 39.08 -10.33 35.54
N LEU A 49 40.34 -10.78 35.44
CA LEU A 49 41.51 -9.90 35.41
C LEU A 49 42.05 -9.56 34.01
N LEU A 50 41.52 -10.16 32.95
CA LEU A 50 41.85 -9.80 31.56
C LEU A 50 40.77 -8.95 30.88
N ASP A 51 39.65 -8.70 31.56
CA ASP A 51 38.45 -8.10 30.96
C ASP A 51 38.41 -6.56 31.04
N GLU A 52 39.35 -5.91 31.74
CA GLU A 52 39.41 -4.44 31.77
C GLU A 52 40.26 -3.83 30.65
N ARG A 53 41.23 -4.56 30.08
CA ARG A 53 42.01 -4.08 28.91
C ARG A 53 41.26 -4.21 27.58
N ALA A 54 40.19 -4.99 27.53
CA ALA A 54 39.35 -5.15 26.33
C ALA A 54 38.27 -4.06 26.19
N ARG A 55 38.01 -3.26 27.22
CA ARG A 55 36.87 -2.33 27.25
C ARG A 55 37.09 -0.97 26.57
N SER A 56 38.29 -0.68 26.05
CA SER A 56 38.60 0.67 25.52
C SER A 56 39.44 0.68 24.25
N ARG A 57 39.12 -0.15 23.25
CA ARG A 57 39.52 0.12 21.85
C ARG A 57 38.33 0.68 21.06
N PRO A 58 38.20 2.01 20.93
CA PRO A 58 37.30 2.63 19.96
C PRO A 58 37.93 2.53 18.57
N GLY A 59 37.92 1.34 17.98
CA GLY A 59 38.61 1.13 16.70
C GLY A 59 38.47 -0.29 16.20
N ASP A 60 37.25 -0.64 15.78
CA ASP A 60 36.90 -1.67 14.78
C ASP A 60 35.48 -2.20 15.02
N ARG A 61 34.50 -1.30 15.15
CA ARG A 61 33.11 -1.68 14.94
C ARG A 61 32.90 -1.83 13.43
N ARG A 62 33.35 -2.96 12.87
CA ARG A 62 32.86 -3.39 11.55
C ARG A 62 31.34 -3.35 11.66
N PRO A 63 30.63 -2.56 10.82
CA PRO A 63 29.18 -2.53 10.87
C PRO A 63 28.72 -3.97 10.66
N ALA A 64 28.05 -4.55 11.66
CA ALA A 64 27.51 -5.90 11.54
C ALA A 64 26.74 -5.96 10.23
N LEU A 65 27.12 -6.90 9.35
CA LEU A 65 26.45 -7.10 8.06
C LEU A 65 24.96 -7.26 8.36
N ARG A 66 24.17 -6.28 7.91
CA ARG A 66 22.72 -6.28 8.13
C ARG A 66 22.10 -6.98 6.94
N THR A 67 21.22 -7.93 7.21
CA THR A 67 20.44 -8.59 6.17
C THR A 67 19.01 -8.05 6.16
N CYS A 68 18.40 -8.05 4.98
CA CYS A 68 17.01 -7.69 4.80
C CYS A 68 16.13 -8.64 5.61
N ALA A 69 15.26 -8.10 6.47
CA ALA A 69 14.36 -8.88 7.31
C ALA A 69 13.35 -9.74 6.52
N TRP A 70 13.15 -9.45 5.22
CA TRP A 70 12.25 -10.20 4.35
C TRP A 70 12.98 -11.24 3.50
N CYS A 71 13.99 -10.83 2.72
CA CYS A 71 14.64 -11.71 1.73
C CYS A 71 16.05 -12.18 2.13
N GLY A 72 16.60 -11.73 3.26
CA GLY A 72 17.93 -12.10 3.72
C GLY A 72 19.10 -11.46 2.96
N LYS A 73 18.86 -10.69 1.89
CA LYS A 73 19.91 -10.00 1.14
C LYS A 73 20.68 -9.01 2.02
N GLU A 74 21.99 -8.94 1.84
CA GLU A 74 22.84 -7.96 2.52
C GLU A 74 22.40 -6.53 2.17
N LEU A 75 22.30 -5.70 3.19
CA LEU A 75 21.94 -4.29 3.07
C LEU A 75 23.21 -3.46 3.00
N SER A 76 23.29 -2.58 2.01
CA SER A 76 24.34 -1.57 1.97
C SER A 76 24.26 -0.71 3.25
N PRO A 77 25.41 -0.33 3.83
CA PRO A 77 25.44 0.57 4.98
C PRO A 77 24.97 1.98 4.58
N SER A 78 23.66 2.18 4.58
CA SER A 78 23.03 3.48 4.34
C SER A 78 23.33 4.43 5.52
N ARG A 79 23.69 5.68 5.20
CA ARG A 79 23.86 6.78 6.18
C ARG A 79 22.53 7.18 6.84
N ALA A 80 21.40 6.90 6.19
CA ALA A 80 20.07 7.07 6.77
C ALA A 80 19.76 5.85 7.64
N GLY A 81 19.80 6.04 8.96
CA GLY A 81 19.71 4.99 9.97
C GLY A 81 18.56 4.00 9.78
N GLN A 82 18.82 2.75 10.15
CA GLN A 82 17.83 1.71 10.46
C GLN A 82 16.92 1.22 9.31
N GLN A 83 17.35 1.24 8.06
CA GLN A 83 16.62 0.47 7.04
C GLN A 83 16.71 -1.03 7.33
N ARG A 84 15.55 -1.68 7.52
CA ARG A 84 15.42 -3.15 7.77
C ARG A 84 15.17 -3.96 6.49
N PHE A 85 14.92 -3.28 5.37
CA PHE A 85 14.53 -3.90 4.10
C PHE A 85 15.39 -3.39 2.96
N CYS A 86 15.68 -4.25 1.97
CA CYS A 86 16.53 -3.89 0.83
C CYS A 86 15.84 -3.00 -0.21
N GLY A 87 14.55 -2.71 -0.02
CA GLY A 87 13.76 -1.87 -0.91
C GLY A 87 12.28 -1.92 -0.57
N GLU A 88 11.51 -1.10 -1.29
CA GLU A 88 10.07 -0.91 -1.06
C GLU A 88 9.25 -2.20 -1.24
N VAL A 89 9.66 -3.08 -2.17
CA VAL A 89 8.98 -4.36 -2.41
C VAL A 89 9.01 -5.27 -1.18
N CYS A 90 10.17 -5.37 -0.51
CA CYS A 90 10.33 -6.18 0.70
C CYS A 90 9.57 -5.58 1.89
N LEU A 91 9.56 -4.25 1.99
CA LEU A 91 8.78 -3.53 2.99
C LEU A 91 7.28 -3.79 2.82
N ARG A 92 6.77 -3.70 1.58
CA ARG A 92 5.36 -3.91 1.25
C ARG A 92 4.90 -5.33 1.55
N ARG A 93 5.69 -6.35 1.19
CA ARG A 93 5.37 -7.75 1.49
C ARG A 93 5.35 -8.06 2.99
N ASP A 94 6.28 -7.48 3.76
CA ASP A 94 6.28 -7.63 5.22
C ASP A 94 5.02 -6.99 5.83
N HIS A 95 4.61 -5.81 5.34
CA HIS A 95 3.39 -5.15 5.76
C HIS A 95 2.13 -6.00 5.45
N GLU A 96 2.01 -6.53 4.23
CA GLU A 96 0.91 -7.42 3.84
C GLU A 96 0.84 -8.66 4.74
N ARG A 97 1.98 -9.29 5.04
CA ARG A 97 2.04 -10.43 5.95
C ARG A 97 1.55 -10.07 7.35
N ARG A 98 1.90 -8.90 7.88
CA ARG A 98 1.44 -8.44 9.21
C ARG A 98 -0.08 -8.25 9.24
N LEU A 99 -0.66 -7.63 8.21
CA LEU A 99 -2.11 -7.47 8.10
C LEU A 99 -2.84 -8.82 8.09
N VAL A 100 -2.31 -9.83 7.39
CA VAL A 100 -2.91 -11.18 7.40
C VAL A 100 -2.85 -11.82 8.79
N VAL A 101 -1.73 -11.65 9.52
CA VAL A 101 -1.59 -12.17 10.89
C VAL A 101 -2.54 -11.47 11.86
N GLU A 102 -2.66 -10.14 11.74
CA GLU A 102 -3.58 -9.32 12.54
C GLU A 102 -5.04 -9.70 12.27
N GLN A 103 -5.44 -9.81 10.99
CA GLN A 103 -6.77 -10.25 10.60
C GLN A 103 -7.10 -11.67 11.12
N ARG A 104 -6.11 -12.59 11.16
CA ARG A 104 -6.29 -13.92 11.76
C ARG A 104 -6.46 -13.87 13.27
N ARG A 105 -5.75 -12.96 13.96
CA ARG A 105 -5.92 -12.73 15.40
C ARG A 105 -7.30 -12.16 15.71
N GLU A 106 -7.75 -11.17 14.94
CA GLU A 106 -9.08 -10.55 15.09
C GLU A 106 -10.22 -11.52 14.83
N ARG A 107 -10.05 -12.45 13.88
CA ARG A 107 -11.05 -13.50 13.58
C ARG A 107 -11.09 -14.63 14.63
N GLY A 108 -10.30 -14.56 15.69
CA GLY A 108 -10.45 -15.41 16.87
C GLY A 108 -10.19 -16.90 16.64
N GLY A 109 -9.01 -17.27 16.12
CA GLY A 109 -8.65 -18.68 15.96
C GLY A 109 -7.33 -19.09 16.62
N PRO A 110 -7.33 -19.60 17.86
CA PRO A 110 -6.55 -20.78 18.18
C PRO A 110 -7.21 -21.98 17.47
N GLU A 111 -6.42 -22.74 16.70
CA GLU A 111 -6.88 -24.00 16.12
C GLU A 111 -7.40 -24.90 17.26
N ARG A 112 -8.69 -25.26 17.14
CA ARG A 112 -9.34 -26.30 17.93
C ARG A 112 -8.49 -27.56 17.89
N GLY A 113 -8.12 -28.03 19.09
CA GLY A 113 -7.83 -29.42 19.31
C GLY A 113 -9.06 -30.30 19.07
N GLU A 114 -8.79 -31.60 19.14
CA GLU A 114 -9.74 -32.72 19.17
C GLU A 114 -10.38 -33.14 17.84
N ARG A 115 -9.76 -34.20 17.31
CA ARG A 115 -10.40 -35.22 16.49
C ARG A 115 -11.48 -35.91 17.33
N GLU A 116 -12.73 -35.54 17.14
CA GLU A 116 -13.86 -36.35 17.61
C GLU A 116 -14.23 -37.33 16.50
N ILE A 117 -13.83 -38.59 16.67
CA ILE A 117 -14.27 -39.71 15.82
C ILE A 117 -15.67 -40.08 16.31
N VAL A 118 -16.69 -39.46 15.72
CA VAL A 118 -18.09 -39.87 15.92
C VAL A 118 -18.31 -41.14 15.10
N THR A 119 -18.37 -42.28 15.80
CA THR A 119 -18.81 -43.55 15.22
C THR A 119 -20.34 -43.57 15.26
N GLU A 120 -20.99 -43.10 14.20
CA GLU A 120 -22.44 -43.16 14.07
C GLU A 120 -22.83 -44.35 13.17
N ILE A 121 -23.51 -45.33 13.76
CA ILE A 121 -24.09 -46.48 13.07
C ILE A 121 -25.33 -45.98 12.33
N ILE A 122 -25.22 -45.80 11.01
CA ILE A 122 -26.34 -45.40 10.15
C ILE A 122 -27.10 -46.66 9.71
N THR A 123 -28.19 -46.98 10.40
CA THR A 123 -29.22 -47.90 9.93
C THR A 123 -30.02 -47.24 8.80
N GLU A 124 -29.63 -47.58 7.56
CA GLU A 124 -30.42 -47.55 6.32
C GLU A 124 -31.27 -46.28 6.06
N THR A 125 -30.63 -45.19 5.64
CA THR A 125 -31.31 -43.99 5.14
C THR A 125 -31.59 -44.12 3.64
N ARG A 126 -32.82 -44.48 3.25
CA ARG A 126 -33.25 -44.42 1.83
C ARG A 126 -33.28 -42.98 1.34
N THR A 127 -32.30 -42.61 0.52
CA THR A 127 -32.16 -41.28 -0.06
C THR A 127 -33.09 -41.14 -1.27
N ARG A 128 -34.19 -40.40 -1.14
CA ARG A 128 -35.01 -39.98 -2.28
C ARG A 128 -34.36 -38.74 -2.90
N ILE A 129 -33.64 -38.93 -4.01
CA ILE A 129 -33.06 -37.82 -4.78
C ILE A 129 -34.22 -37.11 -5.51
N ILE A 130 -34.67 -35.98 -4.96
CA ILE A 130 -35.56 -35.07 -5.67
C ILE A 130 -34.65 -34.17 -6.51
N GLN A 131 -34.62 -34.41 -7.83
CA GLN A 131 -33.96 -33.51 -8.76
C GLN A 131 -34.77 -32.21 -8.84
N VAL A 132 -34.35 -31.21 -8.06
CA VAL A 132 -34.85 -29.84 -8.22
C VAL A 132 -34.13 -29.25 -9.44
N PRO A 133 -34.83 -28.87 -10.51
CA PRO A 133 -34.19 -28.21 -11.65
C PRO A 133 -33.49 -26.94 -11.15
N PRO A 134 -32.28 -26.62 -11.64
CA PRO A 134 -31.54 -25.45 -11.20
C PRO A 134 -32.40 -24.21 -11.43
N SER A 135 -32.66 -23.47 -10.35
CA SER A 135 -33.33 -22.18 -10.43
C SER A 135 -32.55 -21.29 -11.41
N PRO A 136 -33.22 -20.63 -12.38
CA PRO A 136 -32.54 -19.76 -13.31
C PRO A 136 -31.72 -18.71 -12.53
N PRO A 137 -30.51 -18.36 -12.99
CA PRO A 137 -29.68 -17.39 -12.30
C PRO A 137 -30.49 -16.09 -12.13
N PRO A 138 -30.45 -15.47 -10.92
CA PRO A 138 -31.17 -14.23 -10.68
C PRO A 138 -30.74 -13.20 -11.72
N ALA A 139 -31.71 -12.53 -12.34
CA ALA A 139 -31.45 -11.51 -13.33
C ALA A 139 -30.47 -10.47 -12.75
N PRO A 140 -29.44 -10.05 -13.51
CA PRO A 140 -28.50 -9.06 -13.03
C PRO A 140 -29.27 -7.81 -12.62
N PRO A 141 -28.98 -7.22 -11.44
CA PRO A 141 -29.65 -6.00 -11.03
C PRO A 141 -29.46 -4.94 -12.12
N PRO A 142 -30.51 -4.14 -12.43
CA PRO A 142 -30.38 -3.09 -13.42
C PRO A 142 -29.22 -2.17 -13.03
N PRO A 143 -28.43 -1.69 -14.01
CA PRO A 143 -27.32 -0.80 -13.73
C PRO A 143 -27.85 0.41 -12.96
N ARG A 144 -27.40 0.58 -11.72
CA ARG A 144 -27.68 1.79 -10.95
C ARG A 144 -26.92 2.92 -11.64
N ILE A 145 -27.66 3.78 -12.33
CA ILE A 145 -27.11 5.02 -12.87
C ILE A 145 -26.84 5.91 -11.67
N VAL A 146 -25.60 5.92 -11.20
CA VAL A 146 -25.14 6.90 -10.23
C VAL A 146 -24.78 8.14 -11.04
N GLU A 147 -25.65 9.15 -11.00
CA GLU A 147 -25.35 10.47 -11.53
C GLU A 147 -24.22 11.07 -10.68
N VAL A 148 -22.98 10.87 -11.11
CA VAL A 148 -21.84 11.57 -10.54
C VAL A 148 -21.93 13.00 -11.05
N PRO A 149 -22.09 14.02 -10.18
CA PRO A 149 -22.10 15.40 -10.64
C PRO A 149 -20.76 15.68 -11.30
N VAL A 150 -20.79 15.91 -12.61
CA VAL A 150 -19.61 16.36 -13.35
C VAL A 150 -19.35 17.77 -12.86
N MET A 151 -18.32 17.93 -12.02
CA MET A 151 -17.88 19.26 -11.60
C MET A 151 -17.44 19.99 -12.87
N ALA A 152 -18.18 21.04 -13.24
CA ALA A 152 -17.84 21.89 -14.36
C ALA A 152 -16.40 22.38 -14.18
N THR A 153 -15.56 22.17 -15.18
CA THR A 153 -14.17 22.64 -15.12
C THR A 153 -14.19 24.16 -15.20
N PRO A 154 -13.62 24.89 -14.22
CA PRO A 154 -13.65 26.35 -14.26
C PRO A 154 -12.91 26.82 -15.51
N THR A 155 -13.56 27.69 -16.27
CA THR A 155 -13.01 28.19 -17.55
C THR A 155 -12.65 29.67 -17.48
N ARG A 156 -13.22 30.40 -16.51
CA ARG A 156 -12.94 31.82 -16.32
C ARG A 156 -11.78 32.02 -15.36
N ALA A 157 -10.96 33.02 -15.62
CA ALA A 157 -9.82 33.35 -14.75
C ALA A 157 -10.24 33.68 -13.31
N GLU A 158 -11.39 34.34 -13.12
CA GLU A 158 -11.97 34.64 -11.82
C GLU A 158 -12.27 33.36 -11.04
N GLU A 159 -12.99 32.41 -11.65
CA GLU A 159 -13.34 31.11 -11.04
C GLU A 159 -12.08 30.31 -10.64
N ILE A 160 -11.05 30.34 -11.48
CA ILE A 160 -9.77 29.66 -11.20
C ILE A 160 -9.08 30.34 -10.01
N THR A 161 -9.13 31.66 -9.93
CA THR A 161 -8.52 32.43 -8.82
C THR A 161 -9.23 32.12 -7.51
N ASP A 162 -10.56 32.17 -7.49
CA ASP A 162 -11.39 31.83 -6.33
C ASP A 162 -11.11 30.40 -5.85
N PHE A 163 -10.97 29.45 -6.78
CA PHE A 163 -10.64 28.07 -6.46
C PHE A 163 -9.26 27.92 -5.81
N ILE A 164 -8.25 28.65 -6.31
CA ILE A 164 -6.89 28.63 -5.75
C ILE A 164 -6.89 29.26 -4.35
N GLU A 165 -7.63 30.35 -4.14
CA GLU A 165 -7.76 30.99 -2.82
C GLU A 165 -8.44 30.07 -1.79
N ALA A 166 -9.56 29.43 -2.18
CA ALA A 166 -10.25 28.46 -1.34
C ALA A 166 -9.36 27.25 -1.00
N ALA A 167 -8.54 26.79 -1.96
CA ALA A 167 -7.56 25.73 -1.73
C ALA A 167 -6.47 26.19 -0.73
N ALA A 168 -5.95 27.41 -0.87
CA ALA A 168 -4.95 27.97 0.04
C ALA A 168 -5.48 28.14 1.47
N GLU A 169 -6.74 28.57 1.62
CA GLU A 169 -7.41 28.61 2.92
C GLU A 169 -7.59 27.21 3.51
N SER A 170 -7.98 26.23 2.71
CA SER A 170 -8.12 24.83 3.15
C SER A 170 -6.79 24.23 3.65
N VAL A 171 -5.67 24.55 2.98
CA VAL A 171 -4.33 24.16 3.46
C VAL A 171 -4.00 24.83 4.80
N ARG A 172 -4.26 26.14 4.94
CA ARG A 172 -4.01 26.90 6.18
C ARG A 172 -4.85 26.38 7.35
N ASN A 173 -6.09 26.01 7.09
CA ASN A 173 -7.02 25.47 8.08
C ASN A 173 -6.77 23.98 8.39
N GLY A 174 -5.84 23.33 7.69
CA GLY A 174 -5.50 21.92 7.91
C GLY A 174 -6.62 20.94 7.52
N THR A 175 -7.57 21.36 6.68
CA THR A 175 -8.64 20.47 6.19
C THR A 175 -8.15 19.50 5.13
N ILE A 176 -7.03 19.84 4.47
CA ILE A 176 -6.37 18.99 3.48
C ILE A 176 -5.39 18.05 4.19
N ARG A 177 -5.39 16.78 3.76
CA ARG A 177 -4.47 15.77 4.28
C ARG A 177 -3.02 16.12 3.90
N PRO A 178 -2.04 15.92 4.79
CA PRO A 178 -0.62 16.23 4.49
C PRO A 178 -0.08 15.53 3.22
N GLY A 179 -0.57 14.32 2.91
CA GLY A 179 -0.19 13.58 1.71
C GLY A 179 -0.62 14.25 0.40
N ASP A 180 -1.68 15.07 0.43
CA ASP A 180 -2.19 15.76 -0.75
C ASP A 180 -1.49 17.11 -1.00
N HIS A 181 -0.74 17.65 -0.04
CA HIS A 181 0.03 18.89 -0.22
C HIS A 181 1.00 18.81 -1.39
N ARG A 182 1.67 17.66 -1.56
CA ARG A 182 2.60 17.43 -2.67
C ARG A 182 1.89 17.45 -4.03
N ARG A 183 0.65 16.96 -4.09
CA ARG A 183 -0.16 16.97 -5.33
C ARG A 183 -0.56 18.40 -5.68
N ILE A 184 -1.04 19.17 -4.71
CA ILE A 184 -1.39 20.58 -4.88
C ILE A 184 -0.17 21.37 -5.38
N LEU A 185 0.98 21.21 -4.73
CA LEU A 185 2.22 21.88 -5.14
C LEU A 185 2.59 21.53 -6.58
N THR A 186 2.54 20.25 -6.95
CA THR A 186 2.84 19.79 -8.31
C THR A 186 1.90 20.43 -9.34
N SER A 187 0.60 20.52 -9.04
CA SER A 187 -0.38 21.15 -9.92
C SER A 187 -0.14 22.65 -10.08
N ILE A 188 0.16 23.36 -8.98
CA ILE A 188 0.47 24.80 -9.03
C ILE A 188 1.74 25.05 -9.86
N THR A 189 2.80 24.26 -9.67
CA THR A 189 4.02 24.39 -10.48
C THR A 189 3.76 24.18 -11.97
N ARG A 190 2.92 23.21 -12.34
CA ARG A 190 2.52 23.00 -13.74
C ARG A 190 1.72 24.16 -14.30
N LEU A 191 0.81 24.73 -13.51
CA LEU A 191 0.04 25.91 -13.90
C LEU A 191 0.96 27.11 -14.14
N LEU A 192 1.94 27.34 -13.26
CA LEU A 192 2.93 28.41 -13.43
C LEU A 192 3.76 28.23 -14.71
N ALA A 193 4.24 27.01 -14.98
CA ALA A 193 4.97 26.72 -16.22
C ALA A 193 4.12 27.00 -17.47
N ALA A 194 2.85 26.60 -17.48
CA ALA A 194 1.95 26.88 -18.60
C ALA A 194 1.70 28.39 -18.80
N LEU A 195 1.65 29.17 -17.72
CA LEU A 195 1.55 30.63 -17.79
C LEU A 195 2.82 31.28 -18.33
N GLU A 196 4.00 30.78 -17.96
CA GLU A 196 5.29 31.25 -18.49
C GLU A 196 5.41 30.94 -19.99
N ASP A 197 5.02 29.74 -20.42
CA ASP A 197 5.01 29.34 -21.83
C ASP A 197 4.06 30.22 -22.67
N ALA A 198 2.89 30.58 -22.13
CA ALA A 198 1.92 31.43 -22.80
C ALA A 198 2.35 32.92 -22.90
N HIS A 199 3.27 33.35 -22.04
CA HIS A 199 3.71 34.74 -21.93
C HIS A 199 5.25 34.84 -21.91
N PRO A 200 5.91 34.78 -23.09
CA PRO A 200 7.36 34.96 -23.16
C PRO A 200 7.75 36.34 -22.63
N GLY A 201 8.61 36.36 -21.61
CA GLY A 201 8.89 37.53 -20.76
C GLY A 201 8.40 37.39 -19.31
N GLY A 202 7.69 36.30 -18.99
CA GLY A 202 7.39 35.88 -17.63
C GLY A 202 6.45 36.82 -16.86
N ARG A 203 6.56 36.80 -15.53
CA ARG A 203 5.73 37.63 -14.64
C ARG A 203 5.90 39.14 -14.92
N ASP A 204 7.09 39.57 -15.33
CA ASP A 204 7.37 40.97 -15.62
C ASP A 204 6.57 41.47 -16.82
N ALA A 205 6.42 40.65 -17.86
CA ALA A 205 5.61 40.98 -19.04
C ALA A 205 4.10 41.06 -18.74
N LEU A 206 3.64 40.37 -17.69
CA LEU A 206 2.27 40.46 -17.20
C LEU A 206 2.06 41.70 -16.32
N TRP A 207 3.06 42.07 -15.52
CA TRP A 207 2.97 43.18 -14.57
C TRP A 207 3.19 44.53 -15.25
N GLY A 208 4.02 44.59 -16.29
CA GLY A 208 4.26 45.81 -17.08
C GLY A 208 3.10 46.22 -17.99
N ARG A 209 2.01 45.43 -18.08
CA ARG A 209 0.79 45.76 -18.85
C ARG A 209 -0.37 46.27 -17.99
N ARG A 210 -0.18 46.39 -16.66
CA ARG A 210 -1.11 47.10 -15.78
C ARG A 210 -0.79 48.59 -15.79
#